data_AF-A0A364YA96-F1
#
_entry.id   AF-A0A364YA96-F1
#
_cell.length_a   1.000
_cell.length_b   1.000
_cell.length_c   1.000
_cell.angle_alpha   90.00
_cell.angle_beta   90.00
_cell.angle_gamma   90.00
#
_symmetry.space_group_name_H-M   'P 1'
#
loop_
_entity.id
_entity.type
_entity.pdbx_description
1 polymer ?
#
loop_
_entity_poly.entity_id
_entity_poly.type
_entity_poly.pdbx_seq_one_letter_code
_entity_poly.pdbx_strand_id
1 'polypeptide(L)'
;MRFFIIALFLSVNVFGQSAAENIQWIDQLNLSGGFPEKLLSTRTAVFYDYRFNAKDRTDAQSYFQRTGIDAVVYFQLDMLKAGADPSRAFSDFLMKREIQNLVFMEIRDDATYRLTVTLFNGKETIVDPKQNAWSTSNKVWTEALKTMYRSVGGLKKTNLLINDFPEMDGKVEPIVGRRNEFYAIDLKVDPLAVPKTGDAAVDAAVEEIFKANYPLKYKMTEPGLTEKELRKQGSLYALCYIKCRAAAAKELLGYDMTKSESALVSVTYSSGQAQLKNIPSNTVVYKFYFKHIDSGNVFLGTKWDADYTFEQALLNQLKGLKAELKLN
;
A
#
# COMPACT_ATOMS: atom_id res chain seq x y z
N MET A 1 -10.77 -26.01 46.71
CA MET A 1 -11.12 -25.31 45.45
C MET A 1 -9.83 -24.82 44.81
N ARG A 2 -9.34 -25.47 43.75
CA ARG A 2 -8.10 -25.08 43.06
C ARG A 2 -8.46 -24.01 42.03
N PHE A 3 -7.94 -22.79 42.19
CA PHE A 3 -8.07 -21.74 41.19
C PHE A 3 -7.08 -22.02 40.04
N PHE A 4 -7.62 -22.34 38.87
CA PHE A 4 -6.87 -22.36 37.61
C PHE A 4 -6.90 -20.93 37.05
N ILE A 5 -5.74 -20.27 37.01
CA ILE A 5 -5.57 -19.03 36.25
C ILE A 5 -5.30 -19.43 34.81
N ILE A 6 -6.30 -19.28 33.95
CA ILE A 6 -6.14 -19.38 32.50
C ILE A 6 -5.53 -18.05 32.04
N ALA A 7 -4.23 -18.06 31.72
CA ALA A 7 -3.59 -16.96 31.02
C ALA A 7 -4.08 -16.96 29.57
N LEU A 8 -5.00 -16.05 29.28
CA LEU A 8 -5.50 -15.79 27.93
C LEU A 8 -4.41 -15.00 27.17
N PHE A 9 -3.62 -15.67 26.33
CA PHE A 9 -2.76 -14.99 25.37
C PHE A 9 -3.65 -14.40 24.26
N LEU A 10 -4.03 -13.14 24.43
CA LEU A 10 -4.56 -12.33 23.34
C LEU A 10 -3.40 -12.02 22.39
N SER A 11 -3.38 -12.71 21.25
CA SER A 11 -2.61 -12.29 20.08
C SER A 11 -3.22 -11.00 19.54
N VAL A 12 -2.79 -9.87 20.08
CA VAL A 12 -2.94 -8.58 19.41
C VAL A 12 -2.10 -8.64 18.15
N ASN A 13 -2.75 -8.61 17.00
CA ASN A 13 -2.07 -8.29 15.75
C ASN A 13 -1.73 -6.80 15.82
N VAL A 14 -0.46 -6.52 16.14
CA VAL A 14 0.10 -5.17 16.25
C VAL A 14 0.65 -4.80 14.87
N PHE A 15 0.08 -3.79 14.19
CA PHE A 15 0.45 -3.47 12.80
C PHE A 15 1.13 -2.13 12.66
N GLY A 16 2.43 -2.19 12.39
CA GLY A 16 3.29 -1.05 12.10
C GLY A 16 3.63 -1.01 10.65
N GLN A 17 4.45 -0.03 10.28
CA GLN A 17 5.12 -0.05 9.00
C GLN A 17 6.06 -1.27 8.97
N SER A 18 5.53 -2.45 8.61
CA SER A 18 6.37 -3.62 8.46
C SER A 18 7.18 -3.46 7.18
N ALA A 19 8.51 -3.47 7.32
CA ALA A 19 9.40 -3.61 6.16
C ALA A 19 9.52 -5.07 5.71
N ALA A 20 8.79 -5.99 6.38
CA ALA A 20 8.84 -7.41 6.12
C ALA A 20 8.12 -7.79 4.82
N GLU A 21 8.93 -7.90 3.77
CA GLU A 21 8.83 -8.75 2.59
C GLU A 21 7.58 -8.62 1.70
N ASN A 22 7.73 -9.05 0.44
CA ASN A 22 6.61 -9.28 -0.48
C ASN A 22 5.74 -10.41 0.08
N ILE A 23 5.01 -10.19 1.18
CA ILE A 23 3.89 -11.04 1.50
C ILE A 23 2.95 -10.87 0.32
N GLN A 24 2.89 -11.88 -0.53
CA GLN A 24 1.82 -12.03 -1.49
C GLN A 24 0.57 -12.24 -0.63
N TRP A 25 0.00 -11.14 -0.16
CA TRP A 25 -1.19 -11.00 0.67
C TRP A 25 -2.45 -11.70 0.10
N ILE A 26 -2.38 -12.20 -1.13
CA ILE A 26 -3.38 -13.08 -1.76
C ILE A 26 -3.06 -14.55 -1.45
N ASP A 27 -1.79 -14.93 -1.34
CA ASP A 27 -1.35 -16.30 -1.05
C ASP A 27 -1.59 -16.68 0.42
N GLN A 28 -1.83 -15.72 1.32
CA GLN A 28 -2.31 -16.01 2.67
C GLN A 28 -3.80 -16.40 2.73
N LEU A 29 -4.56 -16.20 1.63
CA LEU A 29 -5.98 -16.55 1.55
C LEU A 29 -6.15 -18.06 1.38
N ASN A 30 -7.32 -18.57 1.75
CA ASN A 30 -7.72 -19.92 1.38
C ASN A 30 -8.26 -19.91 -0.07
N LEU A 31 -7.37 -20.09 -1.04
CA LEU A 31 -7.65 -19.98 -2.48
C LEU A 31 -8.49 -21.13 -3.07
N SER A 32 -8.72 -22.20 -2.30
CA SER A 32 -9.63 -23.30 -2.67
C SER A 32 -11.06 -23.07 -2.20
N GLY A 33 -11.35 -21.88 -1.67
CA GLY A 33 -12.68 -21.48 -1.23
C GLY A 33 -13.66 -21.24 -2.39
N GLY A 34 -14.94 -21.07 -2.02
CA GLY A 34 -15.98 -20.63 -2.94
C GLY A 34 -16.02 -19.11 -3.11
N PHE A 35 -16.86 -18.65 -4.04
CA PHE A 35 -17.17 -17.23 -4.18
C PHE A 35 -17.88 -16.68 -2.92
N PRO A 36 -17.76 -15.37 -2.64
CA PRO A 36 -18.67 -14.71 -1.71
C PRO A 36 -20.13 -14.93 -2.09
N GLU A 37 -20.97 -15.33 -1.13
CA GLU A 37 -22.39 -15.67 -1.39
C GLU A 37 -23.18 -14.52 -2.04
N LYS A 38 -22.82 -13.28 -1.69
CA LYS A 38 -23.47 -12.05 -2.14
C LYS A 38 -22.73 -11.35 -3.30
N LEU A 39 -21.81 -12.03 -3.98
CA LEU A 39 -21.00 -11.44 -5.05
C LEU A 39 -21.84 -10.75 -6.14
N LEU A 40 -23.01 -11.30 -6.49
CA LEU A 40 -23.90 -10.78 -7.55
C LEU A 40 -25.00 -9.84 -7.04
N SER A 41 -24.89 -9.40 -5.80
CA SER A 41 -25.82 -8.47 -5.14
C SER A 41 -25.13 -7.28 -4.48
N THR A 42 -23.79 -7.23 -4.50
CA THR A 42 -23.00 -6.22 -3.78
C THR A 42 -21.84 -5.72 -4.62
N ARG A 43 -21.33 -4.53 -4.28
CA ARG A 43 -20.31 -3.84 -5.06
C ARG A 43 -18.93 -4.47 -4.92
N THR A 44 -18.18 -4.39 -6.00
CA THR A 44 -16.86 -5.01 -6.15
C THR A 44 -15.82 -3.97 -6.57
N ALA A 45 -14.68 -3.94 -5.89
CA ALA A 45 -13.50 -3.22 -6.34
C ALA A 45 -12.51 -4.19 -6.99
N VAL A 46 -11.89 -3.76 -8.09
CA VAL A 46 -10.91 -4.55 -8.84
C VAL A 46 -9.53 -3.97 -8.63
N PHE A 47 -8.61 -4.80 -8.17
CA PHE A 47 -7.19 -4.47 -8.05
C PHE A 47 -6.40 -5.28 -9.07
N TYR A 48 -5.68 -4.61 -9.96
CA TYR A 48 -5.04 -5.25 -11.10
C TYR A 48 -3.53 -4.98 -11.15
N ASP A 49 -2.76 -5.96 -11.60
CA ASP A 49 -1.34 -5.78 -11.90
C ASP A 49 -1.12 -4.73 -13.00
N TYR A 50 -0.18 -3.80 -12.81
CA TYR A 50 0.06 -2.70 -13.75
C TYR A 50 0.37 -3.14 -15.20
N ARG A 51 0.78 -4.41 -15.40
CA ARG A 51 1.04 -5.00 -16.72
C ARG A 51 -0.22 -5.30 -17.53
N PHE A 52 -1.40 -5.36 -16.89
CA PHE A 52 -2.65 -5.47 -17.63
C PHE A 52 -2.90 -4.18 -18.44
N ASN A 53 -3.10 -4.33 -19.74
CA ASN A 53 -3.38 -3.19 -20.61
C ASN A 53 -4.88 -2.83 -20.59
N ALA A 54 -5.26 -1.77 -21.31
CA ALA A 54 -6.65 -1.30 -21.36
C ALA A 54 -7.63 -2.34 -21.93
N LYS A 55 -7.18 -3.13 -22.92
CA LYS A 55 -7.99 -4.21 -23.51
C LYS A 55 -8.27 -5.29 -22.46
N ASP A 56 -7.27 -5.72 -21.72
CA ASP A 56 -7.45 -6.78 -20.72
C ASP A 56 -8.46 -6.40 -19.63
N ARG A 57 -8.44 -5.12 -19.20
CA ARG A 57 -9.40 -4.58 -18.23
C ARG A 57 -10.80 -4.47 -18.81
N THR A 58 -10.92 -4.08 -20.08
CA THR A 58 -12.20 -4.01 -20.79
C THR A 58 -12.79 -5.41 -20.97
N ASP A 59 -11.97 -6.40 -21.31
CA ASP A 59 -12.37 -7.80 -21.39
C ASP A 59 -12.89 -8.25 -20.01
N ALA A 60 -12.16 -7.95 -18.93
CA ALA A 60 -12.59 -8.26 -17.57
C ALA A 60 -13.98 -7.69 -17.25
N GLN A 61 -14.19 -6.39 -17.51
CA GLN A 61 -15.45 -5.70 -17.27
C GLN A 61 -16.61 -6.34 -18.04
N SER A 62 -16.42 -6.66 -19.33
CA SER A 62 -17.42 -7.34 -20.15
C SER A 62 -17.81 -8.70 -19.54
N TYR A 63 -16.84 -9.46 -19.01
CA TYR A 63 -17.15 -10.71 -18.32
C TYR A 63 -17.88 -10.49 -16.99
N PHE A 64 -17.50 -9.48 -16.20
CA PHE A 64 -18.20 -9.13 -14.95
C PHE A 64 -19.65 -8.71 -15.19
N GLN A 65 -19.91 -7.93 -16.23
CA GLN A 65 -21.27 -7.55 -16.62
C GLN A 65 -22.13 -8.78 -16.96
N ARG A 66 -21.58 -9.71 -17.75
CA ARG A 66 -22.29 -10.95 -18.13
C ARG A 66 -22.59 -11.81 -16.92
N THR A 67 -21.64 -11.97 -15.99
CA THR A 67 -21.84 -12.76 -14.77
C THR A 67 -22.76 -12.10 -13.75
N GLY A 68 -22.86 -10.77 -13.75
CA GLY A 68 -23.60 -10.04 -12.72
C GLY A 68 -22.71 -9.45 -11.61
N ILE A 69 -21.38 -9.51 -11.76
CA ILE A 69 -20.43 -8.90 -10.82
C ILE A 69 -20.45 -7.39 -11.05
N ASP A 70 -20.81 -6.64 -10.01
CA ASP A 70 -20.85 -5.18 -10.07
C ASP A 70 -19.48 -4.58 -9.73
N ALA A 71 -18.58 -4.58 -10.72
CA ALA A 71 -17.27 -3.96 -10.63
C ALA A 71 -17.38 -2.44 -10.84
N VAL A 72 -17.25 -1.67 -9.76
CA VAL A 72 -17.53 -0.22 -9.74
C VAL A 72 -16.27 0.64 -9.69
N VAL A 73 -15.08 0.05 -9.56
CA VAL A 73 -13.82 0.81 -9.54
C VAL A 73 -12.62 -0.11 -9.75
N TYR A 74 -11.58 0.42 -10.41
CA TYR A 74 -10.34 -0.27 -10.74
C TYR A 74 -9.13 0.50 -10.21
N PHE A 75 -8.23 -0.21 -9.52
CA PHE A 75 -6.99 0.34 -8.99
C PHE A 75 -5.80 -0.55 -9.31
N GLN A 76 -4.62 0.05 -9.43
CA GLN A 76 -3.40 -0.75 -9.55
C GLN A 76 -3.10 -1.42 -8.21
N LEU A 77 -2.80 -2.72 -8.26
CA LEU A 77 -2.62 -3.58 -7.09
C LEU A 77 -1.43 -3.15 -6.22
N ASP A 78 -0.40 -2.58 -6.83
CA ASP A 78 0.78 -2.07 -6.12
C ASP A 78 0.50 -0.80 -5.30
N MET A 79 -0.50 0.00 -5.68
CA MET A 79 -0.92 1.16 -4.89
C MET A 79 -1.52 0.75 -3.55
N LEU A 80 -2.34 -0.31 -3.54
CA LEU A 80 -2.93 -0.85 -2.32
C LEU A 80 -1.86 -1.36 -1.34
N LYS A 81 -0.77 -1.92 -1.87
CA LYS A 81 0.35 -2.48 -1.10
C LYS A 81 1.42 -1.47 -0.72
N ALA A 82 1.22 -0.20 -1.07
CA ALA A 82 2.28 0.78 -1.02
C ALA A 82 2.73 1.14 0.41
N GLY A 83 1.92 0.86 1.44
CA GLY A 83 2.29 1.11 2.84
C GLY A 83 1.07 1.38 3.71
N ALA A 84 1.30 1.70 4.99
CA ALA A 84 0.23 1.87 5.97
C ALA A 84 -0.77 3.00 5.60
N ASP A 85 -0.26 4.18 5.21
CA ASP A 85 -1.11 5.31 4.84
C ASP A 85 -1.98 5.02 3.60
N PRO A 86 -1.42 4.50 2.48
CA PRO A 86 -2.24 4.02 1.36
C PRO A 86 -3.26 2.95 1.75
N SER A 87 -2.88 1.91 2.49
CA SER A 87 -3.81 0.84 2.91
C SER A 87 -4.99 1.37 3.72
N ARG A 88 -4.74 2.29 4.65
CA ARG A 88 -5.80 2.96 5.41
C ARG A 88 -6.72 3.76 4.51
N ALA A 89 -6.17 4.58 3.61
CA ALA A 89 -6.97 5.39 2.70
C ALA A 89 -7.81 4.54 1.73
N PHE A 90 -7.27 3.41 1.26
CA PHE A 90 -8.04 2.43 0.48
C PHE A 90 -9.16 1.82 1.32
N SER A 91 -8.89 1.37 2.55
CA SER A 91 -9.93 0.86 3.45
C SER A 91 -11.06 1.88 3.63
N ASP A 92 -10.74 3.14 3.91
CA ASP A 92 -11.72 4.22 4.04
C ASP A 92 -12.51 4.45 2.76
N PHE A 93 -11.83 4.45 1.60
CA PHE A 93 -12.49 4.59 0.30
C PHE A 93 -13.47 3.43 0.04
N LEU A 94 -13.03 2.20 0.25
CA LEU A 94 -13.84 0.99 0.03
C LEU A 94 -15.06 0.97 0.95
N MET A 95 -14.90 1.34 2.23
CA MET A 95 -16.01 1.47 3.18
C MET A 95 -17.01 2.56 2.73
N LYS A 96 -16.53 3.75 2.35
CA LYS A 96 -17.38 4.87 1.89
C LYS A 96 -18.15 4.53 0.60
N ARG A 97 -17.55 3.74 -0.30
CA ARG A 97 -18.18 3.27 -1.54
C ARG A 97 -19.03 2.01 -1.34
N GLU A 98 -19.15 1.50 -0.11
CA GLU A 98 -19.90 0.29 0.26
C GLU A 98 -19.43 -0.95 -0.51
N ILE A 99 -18.14 -1.04 -0.78
CA ILE A 99 -17.54 -2.21 -1.43
C ILE A 99 -17.56 -3.38 -0.46
N GLN A 100 -18.04 -4.53 -0.93
CA GLN A 100 -18.07 -5.77 -0.14
C GLN A 100 -17.17 -6.86 -0.72
N ASN A 101 -16.94 -6.85 -2.03
CA ASN A 101 -16.11 -7.83 -2.70
C ASN A 101 -14.85 -7.19 -3.28
N LEU A 102 -13.81 -7.99 -3.36
CA LEU A 102 -12.53 -7.65 -3.97
C LEU A 102 -12.24 -8.65 -5.07
N VAL A 103 -11.76 -8.14 -6.20
CA VAL A 103 -11.23 -8.95 -7.30
C VAL A 103 -9.76 -8.59 -7.49
N PHE A 104 -8.89 -9.60 -7.47
CA PHE A 104 -7.47 -9.45 -7.76
C PHE A 104 -7.14 -10.04 -9.12
N MET A 105 -6.60 -9.21 -10.00
CA MET A 105 -6.07 -9.62 -11.30
C MET A 105 -4.53 -9.57 -11.23
N GLU A 106 -3.88 -10.71 -11.31
CA GLU A 106 -2.42 -10.83 -11.21
C GLU A 106 -1.82 -11.47 -12.45
N ILE A 107 -0.58 -11.05 -12.77
CA ILE A 107 0.29 -11.77 -13.70
C ILE A 107 1.44 -12.34 -12.86
N ARG A 108 1.59 -13.66 -12.81
CA ARG A 108 2.69 -14.32 -12.10
C ARG A 108 4.00 -14.19 -12.90
N ASP A 109 5.12 -14.46 -12.26
CA ASP A 109 6.46 -14.32 -12.90
C ASP A 109 6.63 -15.25 -14.11
N ASP A 110 5.92 -16.39 -14.11
CA ASP A 110 5.87 -17.34 -15.23
C ASP A 110 4.84 -16.94 -16.31
N ALA A 111 4.38 -15.69 -16.31
CA ALA A 111 3.34 -15.14 -17.17
C ALA A 111 1.96 -15.81 -17.05
N THR A 112 1.69 -16.52 -15.95
CA THR A 112 0.35 -17.05 -15.66
C THR A 112 -0.56 -15.95 -15.14
N TYR A 113 -1.74 -15.79 -15.74
CA TYR A 113 -2.79 -14.94 -15.18
C TYR A 113 -3.47 -15.64 -14.02
N ARG A 114 -3.66 -14.92 -12.91
CA ARG A 114 -4.46 -15.37 -11.77
C ARG A 114 -5.59 -14.38 -11.51
N LEU A 115 -6.78 -14.92 -11.29
CA LEU A 115 -7.95 -14.18 -10.87
C LEU A 115 -8.41 -14.71 -9.53
N THR A 116 -8.52 -13.83 -8.54
CA THR A 116 -8.95 -14.19 -7.19
C THR A 116 -10.12 -13.29 -6.78
N VAL A 117 -11.15 -13.87 -6.15
CA VAL A 117 -12.35 -13.16 -5.68
C VAL A 117 -12.56 -13.48 -4.21
N THR A 118 -12.70 -12.45 -3.38
CA THR A 118 -12.89 -12.60 -1.93
C THR A 118 -13.67 -11.42 -1.34
N LEU A 119 -14.00 -11.49 -0.06
CA LEU A 119 -14.65 -10.39 0.67
C LEU A 119 -13.63 -9.31 1.08
N PHE A 120 -14.06 -8.07 1.12
CA PHE A 120 -13.39 -7.04 1.89
C PHE A 120 -13.71 -7.26 3.38
N ASN A 121 -12.70 -7.26 4.24
CA ASN A 121 -12.90 -7.53 5.67
C ASN A 121 -13.38 -6.31 6.48
N GLY A 122 -13.52 -5.14 5.85
CA GLY A 122 -13.93 -3.91 6.52
C GLY A 122 -12.84 -3.24 7.38
N LYS A 123 -11.57 -3.60 7.20
CA LYS A 123 -10.43 -3.13 8.00
C LYS A 123 -9.28 -2.64 7.12
N GLU A 124 -8.32 -1.93 7.72
CA GLU A 124 -7.08 -1.49 7.05
C GLU A 124 -6.24 -2.64 6.48
N THR A 125 -6.40 -3.86 7.00
CA THR A 125 -5.72 -5.06 6.49
C THR A 125 -6.33 -5.58 5.17
N ILE A 126 -7.50 -5.07 4.78
CA ILE A 126 -8.25 -5.36 3.55
C ILE A 126 -8.81 -6.79 3.46
N VAL A 127 -8.01 -7.79 3.82
CA VAL A 127 -8.37 -9.20 3.91
C VAL A 127 -7.78 -9.80 5.18
N ASP A 128 -8.42 -10.85 5.72
CA ASP A 128 -7.88 -11.59 6.85
C ASP A 128 -7.07 -12.83 6.37
N PRO A 129 -6.02 -13.25 7.09
CA PRO A 129 -5.31 -14.49 6.78
C PRO A 129 -6.27 -15.70 6.78
N LYS A 130 -6.07 -16.62 5.84
CA LYS A 130 -6.90 -17.82 5.61
C LYS A 130 -8.36 -17.53 5.27
N GLN A 131 -8.72 -16.27 5.01
CA GLN A 131 -10.06 -15.92 4.53
C GLN A 131 -10.36 -16.67 3.22
N ASN A 132 -11.59 -17.16 3.09
CA ASN A 132 -12.01 -17.88 1.90
C ASN A 132 -11.95 -16.97 0.67
N ALA A 133 -11.36 -17.51 -0.40
CA ALA A 133 -11.31 -16.85 -1.69
C ALA A 133 -11.49 -17.89 -2.78
N TRP A 134 -12.24 -17.53 -3.82
CA TRP A 134 -12.24 -18.28 -5.05
C TRP A 134 -11.06 -17.84 -5.90
N SER A 135 -10.35 -18.78 -6.53
CA SER A 135 -9.24 -18.44 -7.41
C SER A 135 -9.19 -19.35 -8.64
N THR A 136 -8.75 -18.79 -9.76
CA THR A 136 -8.38 -19.55 -10.97
C THR A 136 -7.10 -19.01 -11.58
N SER A 137 -6.38 -19.85 -12.31
CA SER A 137 -5.15 -19.47 -13.00
C SER A 137 -5.11 -20.06 -14.40
N ASN A 138 -4.60 -19.30 -15.36
CA ASN A 138 -4.42 -19.77 -16.75
C ASN A 138 -3.31 -18.98 -17.46
N LYS A 139 -2.63 -19.60 -18.44
CA LYS A 139 -1.67 -18.90 -19.31
C LYS A 139 -2.34 -17.90 -20.28
N VAL A 140 -3.64 -18.04 -20.50
CA VAL A 140 -4.44 -17.19 -21.38
C VAL A 140 -5.50 -16.47 -20.56
N TRP A 141 -5.43 -15.13 -20.53
CA TRP A 141 -6.32 -14.29 -19.71
C TRP A 141 -7.81 -14.59 -19.94
N THR A 142 -8.22 -14.71 -21.19
CA THR A 142 -9.62 -14.99 -21.55
C THR A 142 -10.11 -16.35 -21.05
N GLU A 143 -9.24 -17.35 -20.91
CA GLU A 143 -9.61 -18.65 -20.36
C GLU A 143 -9.81 -18.61 -18.85
N ALA A 144 -9.03 -17.79 -18.12
CA ALA A 144 -9.29 -17.51 -16.71
C ALA A 144 -10.66 -16.84 -16.52
N LEU A 145 -10.99 -15.84 -17.35
CA LEU A 145 -12.30 -15.18 -17.34
C LEU A 145 -13.47 -16.12 -17.68
N LYS A 146 -13.32 -17.00 -18.69
CA LYS A 146 -14.31 -18.03 -19.02
C LYS A 146 -14.52 -19.01 -17.86
N THR A 147 -13.46 -19.37 -17.16
CA THR A 147 -13.54 -20.25 -15.99
C THR A 147 -14.37 -19.59 -14.89
N MET A 148 -14.08 -18.32 -14.56
CA MET A 148 -14.91 -17.54 -13.63
C MET A 148 -16.38 -17.51 -14.08
N TYR A 149 -16.64 -17.18 -15.35
CA TYR A 149 -18.00 -17.11 -15.88
C TYR A 149 -18.80 -18.40 -15.66
N ARG A 150 -18.17 -19.56 -15.90
CA ARG A 150 -18.80 -20.87 -15.68
C ARG A 150 -19.00 -21.16 -14.19
N SER A 151 -18.03 -20.81 -13.34
CA SER A 151 -18.07 -21.09 -11.91
C SER A 151 -19.06 -20.22 -11.14
N VAL A 152 -19.39 -19.02 -11.63
CA VAL A 152 -20.34 -18.09 -10.97
C VAL A 152 -21.80 -18.53 -11.10
N GLY A 153 -22.13 -19.43 -12.04
CA GLY A 153 -23.51 -19.76 -12.43
C GLY A 153 -24.45 -20.28 -11.33
N GLY A 154 -23.93 -20.67 -10.16
CA GLY A 154 -24.72 -21.06 -8.99
C GLY A 154 -25.25 -19.91 -8.14
N LEU A 155 -24.80 -18.66 -8.37
CA LEU A 155 -25.19 -17.50 -7.58
C LEU A 155 -26.43 -16.80 -8.15
N LYS A 156 -27.31 -16.32 -7.27
CA LYS A 156 -28.50 -15.57 -7.67
C LYS A 156 -28.11 -14.16 -8.13
N LYS A 157 -28.30 -13.88 -9.41
CA LYS A 157 -28.09 -12.54 -9.98
C LYS A 157 -29.19 -11.58 -9.50
N THR A 158 -28.80 -10.49 -8.86
CA THR A 158 -29.73 -9.41 -8.47
C THR A 158 -29.27 -8.04 -8.97
N ASN A 159 -27.99 -7.88 -9.32
CA ASN A 159 -27.48 -6.66 -9.94
C ASN A 159 -27.90 -6.59 -11.41
N LEU A 160 -28.62 -5.52 -11.76
CA LEU A 160 -29.15 -5.26 -13.11
C LEU A 160 -28.52 -4.04 -13.79
N LEU A 161 -27.81 -3.20 -13.03
CA LEU A 161 -27.15 -1.99 -13.52
C LEU A 161 -25.65 -2.11 -13.23
N ILE A 162 -24.93 -2.76 -14.14
CA ILE A 162 -23.49 -2.95 -14.04
C ILE A 162 -22.84 -2.11 -15.12
N ASN A 163 -21.80 -1.37 -14.76
CA ASN A 163 -21.06 -0.50 -15.66
C ASN A 163 -20.55 -1.27 -16.90
N ASP A 164 -20.62 -0.63 -18.07
CA ASP A 164 -20.11 -1.20 -19.33
C ASP A 164 -18.57 -1.14 -19.42
N PHE A 165 -17.98 -0.14 -18.77
CA PHE A 165 -16.55 0.16 -18.84
C PHE A 165 -15.91 0.16 -17.45
N PRO A 166 -14.63 -0.23 -17.34
CA PRO A 166 -13.91 -0.16 -16.07
C PRO A 166 -13.79 1.29 -15.60
N GLU A 167 -14.29 1.59 -14.40
CA GLU A 167 -14.18 2.91 -13.76
C GLU A 167 -12.75 3.08 -13.20
N MET A 168 -11.97 3.97 -13.81
CA MET A 168 -10.54 4.18 -13.52
C MET A 168 -10.24 5.50 -12.78
N ASP A 169 -11.25 6.34 -12.56
CA ASP A 169 -11.15 7.68 -12.00
C ASP A 169 -11.32 7.71 -10.47
N GLY A 170 -11.40 6.53 -9.84
CA GLY A 170 -11.30 6.39 -8.39
C GLY A 170 -10.02 7.06 -7.89
N LYS A 171 -10.16 8.12 -7.11
CA LYS A 171 -9.03 8.78 -6.44
C LYS A 171 -8.99 8.36 -4.98
N VAL A 172 -7.83 7.87 -4.56
CA VAL A 172 -7.52 7.58 -3.16
C VAL A 172 -6.43 8.55 -2.74
N GLU A 173 -6.68 9.29 -1.67
CA GLU A 173 -5.77 10.30 -1.14
C GLU A 173 -5.20 9.80 0.21
N PRO A 174 -3.98 9.24 0.23
CA PRO A 174 -3.34 8.76 1.47
C PRO A 174 -3.02 9.87 2.47
N ILE A 175 -2.90 11.11 1.99
CA ILE A 175 -2.51 12.27 2.78
C ILE A 175 -3.78 12.98 3.25
N VAL A 176 -4.12 12.83 4.53
CA VAL A 176 -5.30 13.47 5.14
C VAL A 176 -5.07 14.97 5.38
N GLY A 177 -3.87 15.35 5.80
CA GLY A 177 -3.51 16.75 6.05
C GLY A 177 -2.98 17.46 4.81
N ARG A 178 -2.17 18.50 5.02
CA ARG A 178 -1.49 19.19 3.93
C ARG A 178 -0.26 18.42 3.46
N ARG A 179 -0.09 18.37 2.14
CA ARG A 179 1.12 17.93 1.48
C ARG A 179 2.12 19.09 1.38
N ASN A 180 3.33 18.89 1.88
CA ASN A 180 4.39 19.89 1.88
C ASN A 180 5.65 19.36 1.17
N GLU A 181 6.15 20.11 0.18
CA GLU A 181 7.42 19.84 -0.51
C GLU A 181 8.60 20.56 0.15
N PHE A 182 8.66 20.48 1.48
CA PHE A 182 9.75 20.96 2.30
C PHE A 182 9.85 20.08 3.56
N TYR A 183 10.94 20.23 4.32
CA TYR A 183 11.12 19.50 5.57
C TYR A 183 10.50 20.26 6.75
N ALA A 184 9.88 19.54 7.69
CA ALA A 184 9.31 20.13 8.89
C ALA A 184 10.41 20.75 9.78
N ILE A 185 10.39 22.07 9.93
CA ILE A 185 11.39 22.78 10.74
C ILE A 185 11.23 22.44 12.23
N ASP A 186 10.02 22.10 12.65
CA ASP A 186 9.68 21.78 14.03
C ASP A 186 10.31 20.47 14.52
N LEU A 187 10.81 19.60 13.62
CA LEU A 187 11.61 18.43 14.00
C LEU A 187 12.86 18.80 14.83
N LYS A 188 13.29 20.08 14.81
CA LYS A 188 14.36 20.60 15.68
C LYS A 188 14.00 20.58 17.17
N VAL A 189 12.72 20.64 17.49
CA VAL A 189 12.21 20.69 18.88
C VAL A 189 11.32 19.48 19.19
N ASP A 190 10.57 19.01 18.20
CA ASP A 190 9.54 18.00 18.35
C ASP A 190 10.09 16.59 18.08
N PRO A 191 9.80 15.60 18.96
CA PRO A 191 10.35 14.25 18.81
C PRO A 191 9.76 13.49 17.62
N LEU A 192 10.64 12.83 16.86
CA LEU A 192 10.30 11.89 15.79
C LEU A 192 10.17 10.45 16.32
N ALA A 193 9.05 9.80 16.07
CA ALA A 193 8.92 8.35 16.15
C ALA A 193 9.50 7.70 14.88
N VAL A 194 10.38 6.72 15.07
CA VAL A 194 10.89 5.85 14.00
C VAL A 194 10.32 4.46 14.25
N PRO A 195 9.27 4.05 13.52
CA PRO A 195 8.69 2.72 13.67
C PRO A 195 9.70 1.64 13.28
N LYS A 196 9.89 0.66 14.16
CA LYS A 196 10.53 -0.60 13.81
C LYS A 196 9.65 -1.36 12.82
N THR A 197 10.32 -2.15 12.01
CA THR A 197 9.78 -2.93 10.91
C THR A 197 9.34 -4.32 11.33
N GLY A 198 9.85 -4.81 12.47
CA GLY A 198 9.61 -6.17 12.96
C GLY A 198 10.62 -7.19 12.43
N ASP A 199 11.49 -6.80 11.50
CA ASP A 199 12.66 -7.57 11.09
C ASP A 199 13.89 -7.07 11.85
N ALA A 200 14.50 -7.95 12.65
CA ALA A 200 15.63 -7.57 13.52
C ALA A 200 16.86 -7.07 12.77
N ALA A 201 17.13 -7.59 11.56
CA ALA A 201 18.26 -7.16 10.75
C ALA A 201 18.00 -5.77 10.14
N VAL A 202 16.79 -5.55 9.61
CA VAL A 202 16.38 -4.24 9.08
C VAL A 202 16.34 -3.20 10.20
N ASP A 203 15.78 -3.54 11.36
CA ASP A 203 15.69 -2.63 12.51
C ASP A 203 17.06 -2.19 13.01
N ALA A 204 18.03 -3.12 13.08
CA ALA A 204 19.40 -2.79 13.43
C ALA A 204 20.04 -1.83 12.42
N ALA A 205 19.83 -2.06 11.11
CA ALA A 205 20.33 -1.19 10.05
C ALA A 205 19.69 0.20 10.10
N VAL A 206 18.37 0.30 10.34
CA VAL A 206 17.66 1.57 10.51
C VAL A 206 18.24 2.35 11.69
N GLU A 207 18.44 1.69 12.82
CA GLU A 207 18.97 2.32 14.02
C GLU A 207 20.39 2.85 13.80
N GLU A 208 21.25 2.10 13.11
CA GLU A 208 22.59 2.55 12.74
C GLU A 208 22.56 3.76 11.80
N ILE A 209 21.72 3.72 10.76
CA ILE A 209 21.54 4.85 9.83
C ILE A 209 21.08 6.10 10.58
N PHE A 210 20.10 5.99 11.47
CA PHE A 210 19.59 7.10 12.27
C PHE A 210 20.65 7.67 13.22
N LYS A 211 21.38 6.81 13.96
CA LYS A 211 22.47 7.24 14.84
C LYS A 211 23.54 8.04 14.09
N ALA A 212 23.88 7.62 12.87
CA ALA A 212 24.92 8.28 12.07
C ALA A 212 24.44 9.54 11.33
N ASN A 213 23.15 9.64 10.97
CA ASN A 213 22.68 10.65 10.02
C ASN A 213 21.53 11.54 10.51
N TYR A 214 20.91 11.28 11.67
CA TYR A 214 19.82 12.09 12.19
C TYR A 214 20.23 12.79 13.51
N PRO A 215 20.58 14.09 13.48
CA PRO A 215 21.13 14.79 14.64
C PRO A 215 20.07 15.32 15.63
N LEU A 216 18.78 15.11 15.33
CA LEU A 216 17.66 15.66 16.12
C LEU A 216 17.08 14.59 17.06
N LYS A 217 16.13 14.99 17.91
CA LYS A 217 15.49 14.07 18.86
C LYS A 217 14.60 13.05 18.13
N TYR A 218 14.89 11.76 18.32
CA TYR A 218 14.06 10.66 17.82
C TYR A 218 13.96 9.53 18.85
N LYS A 219 13.00 8.62 18.62
CA LYS A 219 12.82 7.40 19.39
C LYS A 219 12.46 6.25 18.45
N MET A 220 13.19 5.15 18.55
CA MET A 220 12.78 3.87 17.94
C MET A 220 11.54 3.36 18.67
N THR A 221 10.50 3.02 17.91
CA THR A 221 9.19 2.62 18.44
C THR A 221 8.87 1.20 18.00
N GLU A 222 8.11 0.47 18.83
CA GLU A 222 7.74 -0.90 18.49
C GLU A 222 6.91 -0.94 17.20
N PRO A 223 7.02 -2.04 16.42
CA PRO A 223 6.22 -2.20 15.22
C PRO A 223 4.75 -2.17 15.63
N GLY A 224 4.01 -1.22 15.09
CA GLY A 224 2.56 -1.26 15.08
C GLY A 224 1.78 -0.56 16.12
N LEU A 225 2.46 0.39 16.73
CA LEU A 225 1.79 1.47 17.42
C LEU A 225 1.00 2.34 16.44
N THR A 226 -0.25 2.57 16.80
CA THR A 226 -1.10 3.56 16.16
C THR A 226 -0.55 4.98 16.38
N GLU A 227 -0.91 5.91 15.51
CA GLU A 227 -0.55 7.33 15.66
C GLU A 227 -0.98 7.90 17.04
N LYS A 228 -2.14 7.45 17.55
CA LYS A 228 -2.63 7.81 18.89
C LYS A 228 -1.71 7.29 20.00
N GLU A 229 -1.13 6.11 19.86
CA GLU A 229 -0.18 5.55 20.83
C GLU A 229 1.17 6.23 20.76
N LEU A 230 1.66 6.50 19.55
CA LEU A 230 2.88 7.31 19.33
C LEU A 230 2.74 8.68 20.01
N ARG A 231 1.57 9.31 19.88
CA ARG A 231 1.26 10.59 20.52
C ARG A 231 1.30 10.52 22.04
N LYS A 232 0.73 9.47 22.63
CA LYS A 232 0.78 9.22 24.08
C LYS A 232 2.20 9.00 24.59
N GLN A 233 3.11 8.51 23.74
CA GLN A 233 4.53 8.36 24.05
C GLN A 233 5.34 9.66 23.87
N GLY A 234 4.69 10.77 23.52
CA GLY A 234 5.31 12.09 23.38
C GLY A 234 5.93 12.36 22.01
N SER A 235 5.75 11.48 21.03
CA SER A 235 6.15 11.77 19.64
C SER A 235 5.09 12.63 18.97
N LEU A 236 5.54 13.63 18.20
CA LEU A 236 4.68 14.52 17.42
C LEU A 236 4.79 14.25 15.91
N TYR A 237 5.91 13.66 15.50
CA TYR A 237 6.15 13.23 14.13
C TYR A 237 6.34 11.72 14.07
N ALA A 238 6.00 11.12 12.94
CA ALA A 238 6.35 9.76 12.59
C ALA A 238 7.13 9.74 11.27
N LEU A 239 8.16 8.90 11.20
CA LEU A 239 8.76 8.52 9.93
C LEU A 239 7.79 7.59 9.22
N CYS A 240 7.51 7.87 7.96
CA CYS A 240 6.71 7.03 7.09
C CYS A 240 7.47 6.72 5.81
N TYR A 241 7.06 5.65 5.13
CA TYR A 241 7.50 5.37 3.77
C TYR A 241 6.39 4.79 2.93
N ILE A 242 6.58 4.88 1.62
CA ILE A 242 5.84 4.08 0.65
C ILE A 242 6.79 3.20 -0.16
N LYS A 243 6.33 2.00 -0.52
CA LYS A 243 7.03 1.01 -1.34
C LYS A 243 6.12 0.53 -2.47
N CYS A 244 6.29 1.09 -3.66
CA CYS A 244 5.59 0.64 -4.88
C CYS A 244 6.36 1.11 -6.11
N ARG A 245 5.82 0.92 -7.33
CA ARG A 245 6.46 1.46 -8.54
C ARG A 245 6.56 2.98 -8.44
N ALA A 246 7.65 3.52 -8.96
CA ALA A 246 7.97 4.93 -8.81
C ALA A 246 6.91 5.89 -9.39
N ALA A 247 6.22 5.52 -10.47
CA ALA A 247 5.06 6.26 -10.97
C ALA A 247 3.86 6.24 -10.00
N ALA A 248 3.49 5.06 -9.50
CA ALA A 248 2.42 4.90 -8.52
C ALA A 248 2.73 5.62 -7.20
N ALA A 249 4.01 5.63 -6.81
CA ALA A 249 4.50 6.33 -5.63
C ALA A 249 4.28 7.85 -5.75
N LYS A 250 4.61 8.44 -6.90
CA LYS A 250 4.35 9.87 -7.16
C LYS A 250 2.86 10.18 -7.14
N GLU A 251 2.03 9.35 -7.76
CA GLU A 251 0.58 9.50 -7.78
C GLU A 251 -0.02 9.47 -6.37
N LEU A 252 0.32 8.46 -5.57
CA LEU A 252 -0.13 8.32 -4.18
C LEU A 252 0.32 9.48 -3.29
N LEU A 253 1.51 10.02 -3.53
CA LEU A 253 2.03 11.17 -2.80
C LEU A 253 1.56 12.50 -3.38
N GLY A 254 0.65 12.51 -4.36
CA GLY A 254 0.05 13.73 -4.92
C GLY A 254 1.04 14.62 -5.69
N TYR A 255 2.08 14.03 -6.30
CA TYR A 255 2.92 14.76 -7.25
C TYR A 255 2.16 14.98 -8.56
N ASP A 256 2.57 16.02 -9.30
CA ASP A 256 2.03 16.28 -10.64
C ASP A 256 2.41 15.15 -11.61
N MET A 257 1.39 14.48 -12.15
CA MET A 257 1.51 13.39 -13.12
C MET A 257 1.16 13.83 -14.55
N THR A 258 0.98 15.13 -14.81
CA THR A 258 0.63 15.66 -16.15
C THR A 258 1.70 15.37 -17.20
N LYS A 259 2.96 15.18 -16.78
CA LYS A 259 4.05 14.75 -17.64
C LYS A 259 4.27 13.26 -17.45
N SER A 260 3.93 12.49 -18.49
CA SER A 260 4.29 11.07 -18.54
C SER A 260 5.82 10.97 -18.64
N GLU A 261 6.45 10.52 -17.56
CA GLU A 261 7.90 10.33 -17.48
C GLU A 261 8.21 8.83 -17.55
N SER A 262 8.99 8.39 -18.54
CA SER A 262 9.45 7.00 -18.61
C SER A 262 10.46 6.67 -17.51
N ALA A 263 11.22 7.67 -17.05
CA ALA A 263 12.12 7.61 -15.91
C ALA A 263 12.02 8.89 -15.07
N LEU A 264 12.19 8.73 -13.76
CA LEU A 264 12.06 9.75 -12.73
C LEU A 264 13.45 10.12 -12.23
N VAL A 265 13.72 11.42 -12.13
CA VAL A 265 14.99 11.92 -11.60
C VAL A 265 14.91 11.96 -10.08
N SER A 266 15.70 11.13 -9.42
CA SER A 266 15.85 11.09 -7.97
C SER A 266 17.16 11.73 -7.53
N VAL A 267 17.13 12.49 -6.44
CA VAL A 267 18.31 13.06 -5.78
C VAL A 267 18.82 12.05 -4.76
N THR A 268 20.04 11.56 -4.98
CA THR A 268 20.71 10.63 -4.08
C THR A 268 21.99 11.23 -3.53
N TYR A 269 22.54 10.63 -2.47
CA TYR A 269 23.73 11.15 -1.81
C TYR A 269 24.85 10.11 -1.72
N SER A 270 25.62 9.98 -2.80
CA SER A 270 26.85 9.18 -2.85
C SER A 270 28.01 9.96 -2.25
N SER A 271 28.75 9.37 -1.32
CA SER A 271 29.93 9.99 -0.68
C SER A 271 29.66 11.38 -0.06
N GLY A 272 28.42 11.65 0.34
CA GLY A 272 28.02 12.91 0.98
C GLY A 272 27.67 14.06 0.02
N GLN A 273 27.78 13.86 -1.30
CA GLN A 273 27.40 14.86 -2.30
C GLN A 273 26.10 14.47 -2.99
N ALA A 274 25.28 15.48 -3.32
CA ALA A 274 24.04 15.28 -4.06
C ALA A 274 24.35 14.86 -5.51
N GLN A 275 23.69 13.81 -5.98
CA GLN A 275 23.79 13.27 -7.32
C GLN A 275 22.39 13.02 -7.88
N LEU A 276 22.26 13.06 -9.20
CA LEU A 276 21.02 12.71 -9.89
C LEU A 276 21.07 11.26 -10.34
N LYS A 277 20.02 10.50 -10.04
CA LYS A 277 19.83 9.11 -10.43
C LYS A 277 18.53 8.97 -11.20
N ASN A 278 18.60 8.41 -12.41
CA ASN A 278 17.41 8.10 -13.19
C ASN A 278 16.85 6.74 -12.76
N ILE A 279 15.58 6.73 -12.34
CA ILE A 279 14.86 5.53 -11.92
C ILE A 279 13.70 5.28 -12.90
N PRO A 280 13.63 4.12 -13.56
CA PRO A 280 12.51 3.81 -14.44
C PRO A 280 11.17 3.88 -13.69
N SER A 281 10.15 4.43 -14.34
CA SER A 281 8.80 4.64 -13.76
C SER A 281 8.14 3.37 -13.22
N ASN A 282 8.44 2.23 -13.84
CA ASN A 282 7.89 0.93 -13.49
C ASN A 282 8.73 0.14 -12.47
N THR A 283 9.82 0.71 -11.95
CA THR A 283 10.64 0.05 -10.93
C THR A 283 10.10 0.33 -9.53
N VAL A 284 10.11 -0.69 -8.67
CA VAL A 284 9.74 -0.56 -7.25
C VAL A 284 10.79 0.29 -6.53
N VAL A 285 10.33 1.27 -5.78
CA VAL A 285 11.17 2.18 -4.98
C VAL A 285 10.60 2.33 -3.58
N TYR A 286 11.46 2.77 -2.67
CA TYR A 286 11.11 3.30 -1.36
C TYR A 286 11.19 4.82 -1.39
N LYS A 287 10.19 5.50 -0.85
CA LYS A 287 10.21 6.95 -0.60
C LYS A 287 9.77 7.22 0.83
N PHE A 288 10.65 7.86 1.59
CA PHE A 288 10.38 8.24 2.98
C PHE A 288 9.79 9.65 3.06
N TYR A 289 9.05 9.92 4.12
CA TYR A 289 8.55 11.25 4.45
C TYR A 289 8.29 11.35 5.95
N PHE A 290 8.17 12.57 6.44
CA PHE A 290 7.76 12.82 7.83
C PHE A 290 6.27 13.17 7.86
N LYS A 291 5.55 12.64 8.83
CA LYS A 291 4.14 12.93 9.05
C LYS A 291 3.96 13.55 10.43
N HIS A 292 3.33 14.70 10.49
CA HIS A 292 2.88 15.29 11.76
C HIS A 292 1.63 14.55 12.22
N ILE A 293 1.68 13.96 13.41
CA ILE A 293 0.66 13.02 13.92
C ILE A 293 -0.69 13.72 14.12
N ASP A 294 -0.71 14.91 14.73
CA ASP A 294 -1.97 15.55 15.12
C ASP A 294 -2.72 16.17 13.93
N SER A 295 -2.00 16.69 12.92
CA SER A 295 -2.62 17.35 11.76
C SER A 295 -2.71 16.48 10.51
N GLY A 296 -2.00 15.34 10.49
CA GLY A 296 -1.83 14.52 9.28
C GLY A 296 -1.04 15.20 8.17
N ASN A 297 -0.40 16.35 8.42
CA ASN A 297 0.46 17.01 7.44
C ASN A 297 1.66 16.12 7.12
N VAL A 298 1.98 16.00 5.84
CA VAL A 298 3.16 15.27 5.38
C VAL A 298 4.20 16.22 4.81
N PHE A 299 5.46 15.86 5.02
CA PHE A 299 6.65 16.61 4.62
C PHE A 299 7.53 15.70 3.79
N LEU A 300 7.44 15.87 2.47
CA LEU A 300 8.06 15.00 1.49
C LEU A 300 9.52 15.35 1.20
N GLY A 301 10.00 16.50 1.71
CA GLY A 301 11.29 17.07 1.32
C GLY A 301 11.19 17.92 0.05
N THR A 302 12.25 18.64 -0.25
CA THR A 302 12.32 19.61 -1.37
C THR A 302 12.62 18.96 -2.72
N LYS A 303 12.99 17.68 -2.73
CA LYS A 303 13.36 16.90 -3.92
C LYS A 303 12.73 15.52 -3.86
N TRP A 304 12.51 14.93 -5.03
CA TRP A 304 12.24 13.50 -5.14
C TRP A 304 13.55 12.75 -4.89
N ASP A 305 13.59 11.89 -3.86
CA ASP A 305 14.82 11.27 -3.33
C ASP A 305 14.63 9.75 -3.06
N ALA A 306 13.65 9.15 -3.75
CA ALA A 306 13.36 7.72 -3.68
C ALA A 306 14.51 6.86 -4.22
N ASP A 307 14.64 5.63 -3.73
CA ASP A 307 15.64 4.68 -4.22
C ASP A 307 15.10 3.23 -4.21
N TYR A 308 15.83 2.31 -4.84
CA TYR A 308 15.47 0.90 -4.94
C TYR A 308 15.55 0.18 -3.60
N THR A 309 16.52 0.55 -2.76
CA THR A 309 16.73 -0.07 -1.44
C THR A 309 16.20 0.82 -0.34
N PHE A 310 15.75 0.18 0.74
CA PHE A 310 15.20 0.85 1.91
C PHE A 310 16.25 1.78 2.53
N GLU A 311 17.48 1.28 2.70
CA GLU A 311 18.60 1.98 3.33
C GLU A 311 19.00 3.23 2.53
N GLN A 312 19.11 3.11 1.21
CA GLN A 312 19.53 4.23 0.37
C GLN A 312 18.44 5.31 0.33
N ALA A 313 17.17 4.92 0.21
CA ALA A 313 16.06 5.87 0.24
C ALA A 313 15.97 6.60 1.59
N LEU A 314 16.19 5.89 2.70
CA LEU A 314 16.24 6.51 4.03
C LEU A 314 17.41 7.48 4.14
N LEU A 315 18.62 7.06 3.74
CA LEU A 315 19.80 7.91 3.73
C LEU A 315 19.59 9.18 2.91
N ASN A 316 18.93 9.08 1.75
CA ASN A 316 18.64 10.25 0.92
C ASN A 316 17.73 11.23 1.66
N GLN A 317 16.63 10.75 2.27
CA GLN A 317 15.71 11.57 3.06
C GLN A 317 16.41 12.28 4.23
N LEU A 318 17.27 11.57 4.97
CA LEU A 318 17.99 12.13 6.11
C LEU A 318 19.06 13.15 5.69
N LYS A 319 19.82 12.85 4.63
CA LYS A 319 20.84 13.78 4.12
C LYS A 319 20.22 15.02 3.48
N GLY A 320 19.10 14.88 2.78
CA GLY A 320 18.31 16.00 2.27
C GLY A 320 17.81 16.90 3.40
N LEU A 321 17.28 16.31 4.48
CA LEU A 321 16.89 17.04 5.69
C LEU A 321 18.08 17.83 6.27
N LYS A 322 19.23 17.19 6.46
CA LYS A 322 20.44 17.85 7.01
C LYS A 322 20.89 19.02 6.15
N ALA A 323 20.96 18.81 4.84
CA ALA A 323 21.39 19.84 3.88
C ALA A 323 20.45 21.06 3.90
N GLU A 324 19.13 20.83 3.86
CA GLU A 324 18.13 21.90 3.81
C GLU A 324 18.06 22.67 5.14
N LEU A 325 18.03 21.96 6.27
CA LEU A 325 17.89 22.57 7.60
C LEU A 325 19.23 23.06 8.19
N LYS A 326 20.33 22.89 7.45
CA LYS A 326 21.70 23.24 7.84
C LYS A 326 22.10 22.62 9.17
N LEU A 327 21.89 21.32 9.29
CA LEU A 327 22.19 20.53 10.48
C LEU A 327 23.57 19.88 10.33
N ASN A 328 24.40 19.99 11.38
CA ASN A 328 25.74 19.39 11.42
C ASN A 328 25.68 17.89 11.67
#